data_AF-A0A3A6NIS4-F1
#
_entry.id   AF-A0A3A6NIS4-F1
#
_cell.length_a   1.000
_cell.length_b   1.000
_cell.length_c   1.000
_cell.angle_alpha   90.00
_cell.angle_beta   90.00
_cell.angle_gamma   90.00
#
_symmetry.space_group_name_H-M   'P 1'
#
loop_
_entity.id
_entity.type
_entity.pdbx_description
1 polymer ?
#
loop_
_entity_poly.entity_id
_entity_poly.type
_entity_poly.pdbx_seq_one_letter_code
_entity_poly.pdbx_strand_id
1 'polypeptide(L)' 'MPANIAEGFEKRTKPDKVKFLNIAQGSLEECRYYLLLAKDLGYGENENLREQLEETSKLLESYMAAMLHSS' A
#
# COMPACT_ATOMS: atom_id res chain seq x y z
N MET A 1 5.59 5.12 -3.55
CA MET A 1 4.53 4.60 -2.66
C MET A 1 4.04 5.59 -1.61
N PRO A 2 4.87 6.19 -0.72
CA PRO A 2 4.37 7.07 0.34
C PRO A 2 3.69 8.35 -0.18
N ALA A 3 4.10 8.85 -1.36
CA ALA A 3 3.50 10.04 -1.97
C ALA A 3 2.00 9.90 -2.24
N ASN A 4 1.54 8.75 -2.76
CA ASN A 4 0.13 8.54 -3.13
C ASN A 4 -0.79 8.44 -1.90
N ILE A 5 -0.27 7.91 -0.78
CA ILE A 5 -0.97 7.85 0.52
C ILE A 5 -1.07 9.25 1.12
N ALA A 6 0.03 10.03 1.07
CA ALA A 6 0.05 11.41 1.55
C ALA A 6 -0.89 12.32 0.74
N GLU A 7 -0.89 12.20 -0.59
CA GLU A 7 -1.78 12.97 -1.48
C GLU A 7 -3.26 12.61 -1.25
N GLY A 8 -3.58 11.34 -1.04
CA GLY A 8 -4.93 10.91 -0.69
C GLY A 8 -5.41 11.47 0.65
N PHE A 9 -4.49 11.67 1.61
CA PHE A 9 -4.81 12.22 2.93
C PHE A 9 -5.26 13.68 2.88
N GLU A 10 -4.70 14.48 1.98
CA GLU A 10 -5.07 15.89 1.76
C GLU A 10 -6.41 16.09 1.02
N LYS A 11 -6.95 15.07 0.34
CA LYS A 11 -8.20 15.22 -0.44
C LYS A 11 -9.41 15.37 0.48
N ARG A 12 -10.33 16.27 0.11
CA ARG A 12 -11.50 16.63 0.93
C ARG A 12 -12.70 15.69 0.77
N THR A 13 -12.77 14.91 -0.29
CA THR A 13 -13.97 14.12 -0.63
C THR A 13 -13.70 12.60 -0.55
N LYS A 14 -14.69 11.83 -0.08
CA LYS A 14 -14.61 10.35 -0.01
C LYS A 14 -14.25 9.69 -1.38
N PRO A 15 -14.81 10.10 -2.53
CA PRO A 15 -14.51 9.48 -3.82
C PRO A 15 -13.04 9.64 -4.24
N ASP A 16 -12.46 10.82 -4.03
CA ASP A 16 -11.07 11.08 -4.37
C ASP A 16 -10.14 10.21 -3.51
N LYS A 17 -10.41 10.13 -2.20
CA LYS A 17 -9.64 9.28 -1.28
C LYS A 17 -9.66 7.81 -1.71
N VAL A 18 -10.83 7.26 -2.04
CA VAL A 18 -10.96 5.86 -2.49
C VAL A 18 -10.14 5.59 -3.75
N LYS A 19 -10.15 6.53 -4.72
CA LYS A 19 -9.37 6.38 -5.96
C LYS A 19 -7.86 6.32 -5.69
N PHE A 20 -7.35 7.17 -4.81
CA PHE A 20 -5.93 7.15 -4.43
C PHE A 20 -5.55 5.90 -3.64
N LEU A 21 -6.42 5.42 -2.74
CA LEU A 21 -6.19 4.19 -1.97
C LEU A 21 -6.14 2.95 -2.87
N ASN A 22 -7.01 2.87 -3.89
CA ASN A 22 -6.96 1.80 -4.88
C ASN A 22 -5.64 1.78 -5.66
N ILE A 23 -5.11 2.95 -6.01
CA ILE A 23 -3.79 3.07 -6.66
C ILE A 23 -2.68 2.61 -5.71
N ALA A 24 -2.72 3.06 -4.45
CA ALA A 24 -1.75 2.65 -3.44
C ALA A 24 -1.76 1.12 -3.21
N GLN A 25 -2.93 0.49 -3.25
CA GLN A 25 -3.06 -0.96 -3.12
C GLN A 25 -2.46 -1.69 -4.34
N GLY A 26 -2.73 -1.23 -5.55
CA GLY A 26 -2.10 -1.77 -6.76
C GLY A 26 -0.56 -1.69 -6.71
N SER A 27 -0.01 -0.54 -6.31
CA SER A 27 1.44 -0.38 -6.15
C SER A 27 2.03 -1.29 -5.07
N LEU A 28 1.27 -1.58 -4.00
CA LEU A 28 1.72 -2.47 -2.93
C LEU A 28 1.86 -3.92 -3.43
N GLU A 29 0.88 -4.38 -4.21
CA GLU A 29 0.90 -5.72 -4.82
C GLU A 29 2.03 -5.87 -5.84
N GLU A 30 2.30 -4.83 -6.63
CA GLU A 30 3.48 -4.80 -7.51
C GLU A 30 4.78 -4.94 -6.72
N CYS A 31 4.93 -4.20 -5.62
CA CYS A 31 6.10 -4.32 -4.75
C CYS A 31 6.22 -5.71 -4.11
N ARG A 32 5.10 -6.32 -3.67
CA ARG A 32 5.07 -7.71 -3.17
C ARG A 32 5.57 -8.69 -4.22
N TYR A 33 5.11 -8.53 -5.46
CA TYR A 33 5.52 -9.35 -6.58
C TYR A 33 7.02 -9.20 -6.89
N TYR A 34 7.55 -7.97 -6.90
CA TYR A 34 8.98 -7.76 -7.12
C TYR A 34 9.86 -8.39 -6.04
N LEU A 35 9.45 -8.37 -4.76
CA LEU A 35 10.19 -9.05 -3.69
C LEU A 35 10.19 -10.57 -3.87
N LEU A 36 9.07 -11.15 -4.29
CA LEU A 36 8.98 -12.58 -4.60
C LEU A 36 9.86 -12.94 -5.80
N LEU A 37 9.79 -12.14 -6.87
CA LEU A 37 10.62 -12.32 -8.06
C LEU A 37 12.12 -12.21 -7.73
N ALA A 38 12.50 -11.23 -6.90
CA ALA A 38 13.90 -11.06 -6.48
C ALA A 38 14.42 -12.29 -5.72
N LYS A 39 13.57 -12.87 -4.85
CA LYS A 39 13.87 -14.13 -4.17
C LYS A 39 14.03 -15.28 -5.17
N ASP A 40 13.09 -15.44 -6.10
CA ASP A 40 13.10 -16.53 -7.09
C ASP A 40 14.31 -16.46 -8.02
N LEU A 41 14.78 -15.26 -8.34
CA LEU A 41 15.98 -15.02 -9.14
C LEU A 41 17.30 -15.17 -8.34
N GLY A 42 17.22 -15.45 -7.04
CA GLY A 42 18.40 -15.64 -6.19
C GLY A 42 19.09 -14.33 -5.78
N TYR A 43 18.44 -13.18 -5.91
CA TYR A 43 18.96 -11.90 -5.40
C TYR A 43 18.86 -11.78 -3.87
N GLY A 44 18.29 -12.78 -3.20
CA GLY A 44 18.14 -12.86 -1.75
C GLY A 44 16.81 -12.33 -1.24
N GLU A 45 16.55 -12.54 0.05
CA GLU A 45 15.44 -11.92 0.76
C GLU A 45 15.91 -10.68 1.51
N ASN A 46 15.14 -9.59 1.42
CA ASN A 46 15.33 -8.42 2.25
C ASN A 46 14.19 -8.36 3.27
N GLU A 47 14.44 -8.93 4.45
CA GLU A 47 13.46 -9.00 5.54
C GLU A 47 12.95 -7.60 5.92
N ASN A 48 13.83 -6.60 5.95
CA ASN A 48 13.44 -5.23 6.27
C ASN A 48 12.46 -4.63 5.26
N LEU A 49 12.68 -4.86 3.96
CA LEU A 49 11.72 -4.44 2.92
C LEU A 49 10.40 -5.21 3.03
N ARG A 50 10.44 -6.48 3.42
CA ARG A 50 9.24 -7.30 3.59
C ARG A 50 8.41 -6.83 4.79
N GLU A 51 9.06 -6.50 5.90
CA GLU A 51 8.44 -5.92 7.09
C GLU A 51 7.79 -4.56 6.79
N GLN A 52 8.52 -3.66 6.13
CA GLN A 52 7.99 -2.34 5.72
C GLN A 52 6.79 -2.47 4.78
N LEU A 53 6.84 -3.41 3.84
CA LEU A 53 5.72 -3.69 2.95
C LEU A 53 4.50 -4.16 3.73
N GLU A 54 4.70 -5.04 4.71
CA GLU A 54 3.62 -5.59 5.52
C GLU A 54 2.99 -4.53 6.45
N GLU A 55 3.81 -3.69 7.08
CA GLU A 55 3.33 -2.55 7.85
C GLU A 55 2.53 -1.57 6.99
N THR A 56 3.03 -1.27 5.79
CA THR A 56 2.33 -0.38 4.84
C THR A 56 0.99 -0.99 4.39
N SER A 57 0.94 -2.32 4.17
CA SER A 57 -0.31 -3.06 3.87
C SER A 57 -1.33 -2.87 4.99
N LYS A 58 -0.93 -3.13 6.23
CA LYS A 58 -1.80 -3.05 7.41
C LYS A 58 -2.34 -1.63 7.59
N LEU A 59 -1.48 -0.62 7.42
CA LEU A 59 -1.88 0.78 7.51
C LEU A 59 -2.92 1.12 6.43
N LEU A 60 -2.66 0.73 5.18
CA LEU A 60 -3.56 0.99 4.06
C LEU A 60 -4.93 0.32 4.25
N GLU A 61 -4.94 -0.96 4.64
CA GLU A 61 -6.16 -1.72 4.94
C GLU A 61 -6.96 -1.10 6.09
N SER A 62 -6.29 -0.71 7.18
CA SER A 62 -6.94 -0.06 8.32
C SER A 62 -7.60 1.27 7.93
N TYR A 63 -6.95 2.04 7.05
CA TYR A 63 -7.46 3.32 6.59
C TYR A 63 -8.68 3.12 5.67
N MET A 64 -8.62 2.16 4.75
CA MET A 64 -9.77 1.80 3.89
C MET A 64 -10.97 1.33 4.73
N ALA A 65 -10.73 0.48 5.74
CA ALA A 65 -11.78 0.01 6.64
C ALA A 65 -12.43 1.18 7.41
N ALA A 66 -11.62 2.08 7.98
CA ALA A 66 -12.13 3.26 8.68
C ALA A 66 -12.97 4.16 7.76
N MET A 67 -12.59 4.31 6.48
CA MET A 67 -13.35 5.08 5.50
C MET A 67 -14.70 4.43 5.16
N LEU A 68 -14.77 3.10 5.05
CA LEU A 68 -16.01 2.36 4.81
C LEU A 68 -16.96 2.42 6.02
N HIS A 69 -16.41 2.36 7.24
CA HIS A 69 -17.20 2.40 8.49
C HIS A 69 -17.62 3.81 8.93
N SER A 70 -17.05 4.87 8.35
CA SER A 70 -17.45 6.28 8.61
C SER A 70 -18.77 6.69 7.93
N SER A 71 -19.72 5.76 7.79
CA SER A 71 -21.03 5.95 7.15
C SER A 71 -22.08 6.46 8.13
#